data_AF-A0A7J9Z8Y4-F1
#
_entry.id   AF-A0A7J9Z8Y4-F1
#
_cell.length_a   1.000
_cell.length_b   1.000
_cell.length_c   1.000
_cell.angle_alpha   90.00
_cell.angle_beta   90.00
_cell.angle_gamma   90.00
#
_symmetry.space_group_name_H-M   'P 1'
#
loop_
_entity.id
_entity.type
_entity.pdbx_description
1 polymer ?
#
loop_
_entity_poly.entity_id
_entity_poly.type
_entity_poly.pdbx_seq_one_letter_code
_entity_poly.pdbx_strand_id
1 'polypeptide(L)'
;MSDPRYHDDNDETRVMKRRDRAIRADERARSTAGRTTTVRVSTTVVTIITGLFAAILGLHVLFELLQANQQNVLVIFVDDLARGLALFFHDLFTPDYRWLRILLNYGLAALFWLGVGRVIVMIIRSFR
;
A
#
# COMPACT_ATOMS: atom_id res chain seq x y z
N MET A 1 57.58 -46.49 7.44
CA MET A 1 57.75 -45.85 6.11
C MET A 1 56.36 -45.54 5.60
N SER A 2 56.11 -44.29 5.25
CA SER A 2 54.82 -43.60 5.40
C SER A 2 53.76 -43.91 4.35
N ASP A 3 52.55 -44.07 4.89
CA ASP A 3 51.19 -43.88 4.38
C ASP A 3 51.01 -43.26 2.97
N PRO A 4 50.50 -44.05 1.99
CA PRO A 4 50.03 -43.53 0.73
C PRO A 4 48.51 -43.29 0.82
N ARG A 5 48.15 -42.07 1.24
CA ARG A 5 46.89 -41.37 0.92
C ARG A 5 45.74 -42.31 0.53
N TYR A 6 45.00 -42.79 1.54
CA TYR A 6 43.61 -43.19 1.37
C TYR A 6 42.85 -41.99 0.79
N HIS A 7 42.68 -41.98 -0.53
CA HIS A 7 41.98 -40.93 -1.25
C HIS A 7 40.51 -41.01 -0.83
N ASP A 8 40.08 -40.06 -0.02
CA ASP A 8 38.71 -39.98 0.49
C ASP A 8 37.78 -39.46 -0.61
N ASP A 9 37.51 -40.31 -1.59
CA ASP A 9 36.59 -40.02 -2.71
C ASP A 9 35.14 -39.79 -2.20
N ASN A 10 34.84 -40.26 -0.97
CA ASN A 10 33.57 -40.02 -0.29
C ASN A 10 33.45 -38.59 0.25
N ASP A 11 34.55 -37.93 0.60
CA ASP A 11 34.52 -36.53 1.03
C ASP A 11 34.31 -35.59 -0.16
N GLU A 12 34.94 -35.84 -1.30
CA GLU A 12 34.72 -35.02 -2.50
C GLU A 12 33.25 -35.09 -2.98
N THR A 13 32.67 -36.29 -3.01
CA THR A 13 31.26 -36.48 -3.38
C THR A 13 30.29 -35.85 -2.37
N ARG A 14 30.61 -35.89 -1.07
CA ARG A 14 29.83 -35.20 -0.03
C ARG A 14 29.91 -33.69 -0.16
N VAL A 15 31.09 -33.15 -0.44
CA VAL A 15 31.31 -31.72 -0.65
C VAL A 15 30.57 -31.25 -1.91
N MET A 16 30.63 -32.01 -3.00
CA MET A 16 29.94 -31.70 -4.25
C MET A 16 28.42 -31.68 -4.07
N LYS A 17 27.87 -32.72 -3.41
CA LYS A 17 26.43 -32.80 -3.11
C LYS A 17 25.95 -31.68 -2.18
N ARG A 18 26.80 -31.20 -1.26
CA ARG A 18 26.50 -30.04 -0.39
C ARG A 18 26.50 -28.73 -1.20
N ARG A 19 27.47 -28.55 -2.10
CA ARG A 19 27.54 -27.39 -3.00
C ARG A 19 26.32 -27.31 -3.91
N ASP A 20 25.93 -28.41 -4.54
CA ASP A 20 24.75 -28.45 -5.43
C ASP A 20 23.46 -28.11 -4.68
N ARG A 21 23.32 -28.58 -3.44
CA ARG A 21 22.17 -28.24 -2.58
C ARG A 21 22.16 -26.76 -2.20
N ALA A 22 23.31 -26.18 -1.89
CA ALA A 22 23.44 -24.77 -1.58
C ALA A 22 23.10 -23.90 -2.80
N ILE A 23 23.59 -24.27 -3.98
CA ILE A 23 23.32 -23.57 -5.26
C ILE A 23 21.80 -23.61 -5.57
N ARG A 24 21.17 -24.78 -5.46
CA ARG A 24 19.72 -24.92 -5.71
C ARG A 24 18.85 -24.21 -4.67
N ALA A 25 19.31 -24.11 -3.42
CA ALA A 25 18.60 -23.37 -2.37
C ALA A 25 18.63 -21.86 -2.64
N ASP A 26 19.78 -21.33 -3.08
CA ASP A 26 19.94 -19.92 -3.46
C ASP A 26 19.11 -19.57 -4.71
N GLU A 27 19.06 -20.46 -5.70
CA GLU A 27 18.24 -20.29 -6.90
C GLU A 27 16.73 -20.26 -6.59
N ARG A 28 16.25 -21.12 -5.69
CA ARG A 28 14.85 -21.10 -5.20
C ARG A 28 14.55 -19.83 -4.42
N ALA A 29 15.46 -19.37 -3.58
CA ALA A 29 15.33 -18.12 -2.84
C ALA A 29 15.25 -16.92 -3.80
N ARG A 30 16.09 -16.88 -4.84
CA ARG A 30 16.08 -15.83 -5.88
C ARG A 30 14.80 -15.83 -6.70
N SER A 31 14.29 -17.00 -7.11
CA SER A 31 13.02 -17.09 -7.88
C SER A 31 11.79 -16.62 -7.08
N THR A 32 11.80 -16.84 -5.76
CA THR A 32 10.73 -16.39 -4.85
C THR A 32 10.87 -14.89 -4.50
N ALA A 33 12.10 -14.37 -4.48
CA ALA A 33 12.39 -12.96 -4.21
C ALA A 33 11.99 -12.03 -5.37
N GLY A 34 12.11 -12.49 -6.62
CA GLY A 34 11.74 -11.69 -7.80
C GLY A 34 10.24 -11.40 -7.89
N ARG A 35 9.39 -12.38 -7.56
CA ARG A 35 7.93 -12.27 -7.63
C ARG A 35 7.32 -11.49 -6.46
N THR A 36 8.02 -11.45 -5.32
CA THR A 36 7.58 -10.73 -4.12
C THR A 36 7.94 -9.24 -4.13
N THR A 37 8.96 -8.83 -4.88
CA THR A 37 9.40 -7.43 -4.87
C THR A 37 8.45 -6.52 -5.64
N THR A 38 8.02 -6.91 -6.85
CA THR A 38 7.07 -6.11 -7.65
C THR A 38 5.71 -5.95 -6.96
N VAL A 39 5.21 -7.01 -6.33
CA VAL A 39 3.93 -6.99 -5.59
C VAL A 39 4.03 -6.10 -4.34
N ARG A 40 5.20 -6.03 -3.70
CA ARG A 40 5.42 -5.14 -2.54
C ARG A 40 5.43 -3.67 -2.94
N VAL A 41 6.00 -3.33 -4.10
CA VAL A 41 6.02 -1.94 -4.59
C VAL A 41 4.60 -1.50 -4.95
N SER A 42 3.85 -2.28 -5.72
CA SER A 42 2.47 -1.92 -6.12
C SER A 42 1.54 -1.76 -4.91
N THR A 43 1.63 -2.66 -3.93
CA THR A 43 0.84 -2.57 -2.68
C THR A 43 1.15 -1.29 -1.91
N THR A 44 2.43 -0.93 -1.83
CA THR A 44 2.88 0.29 -1.14
C THR A 44 2.35 1.53 -1.83
N VAL A 45 2.47 1.60 -3.16
CA VAL A 45 1.98 2.74 -3.96
C VAL A 45 0.48 2.95 -3.78
N VAL A 46 -0.32 1.89 -3.91
CA VAL A 46 -1.78 1.99 -3.73
C VAL A 46 -2.15 2.46 -2.32
N THR A 47 -1.46 1.94 -1.30
CA THR A 47 -1.70 2.32 0.10
C THR A 47 -1.39 3.80 0.32
N ILE A 48 -0.28 4.29 -0.23
CA ILE A 48 0.12 5.71 -0.13
C ILE A 48 -0.90 6.61 -0.84
N ILE A 49 -1.26 6.30 -2.09
CA ILE A 49 -2.21 7.12 -2.86
C ILE A 49 -3.55 7.19 -2.15
N THR A 50 -4.07 6.04 -1.70
CA THR A 50 -5.36 6.00 -1.03
C THR A 50 -5.33 6.72 0.33
N GLY A 51 -4.25 6.54 1.09
CA GLY A 51 -4.05 7.27 2.35
C GLY A 51 -3.98 8.78 2.13
N LEU A 52 -3.33 9.23 1.04
CA LEU A 52 -3.23 10.64 0.69
C LEU A 52 -4.61 11.25 0.36
N PHE A 53 -5.42 10.57 -0.45
CA PHE A 53 -6.79 11.02 -0.75
C PHE A 53 -7.67 11.09 0.49
N ALA A 54 -7.61 10.07 1.35
CA ALA A 54 -8.32 10.07 2.62
C ALA A 54 -7.88 11.21 3.54
N ALA A 55 -6.58 11.51 3.60
CA ALA A 55 -6.04 12.61 4.40
C ALA A 55 -6.52 13.97 3.88
N ILE A 56 -6.52 14.20 2.57
CA ILE A 56 -7.01 15.46 1.97
C ILE A 56 -8.50 15.66 2.29
N LEU A 57 -9.34 14.63 2.09
CA LEU A 57 -10.77 14.71 2.39
C LEU A 57 -11.04 14.91 3.88
N GLY A 58 -10.32 14.20 4.75
CA GLY A 58 -10.42 14.38 6.20
C GLY A 58 -10.00 15.78 6.65
N LEU A 59 -8.96 16.34 6.05
CA LEU A 59 -8.49 17.70 6.33
C LEU A 59 -9.52 18.76 5.89
N HIS A 60 -10.15 18.57 4.73
CA HIS A 60 -11.24 19.42 4.27
C HIS A 60 -12.39 19.46 5.28
N VAL A 61 -12.86 18.28 5.73
CA VAL A 61 -13.91 18.18 6.76
C VAL A 61 -13.47 18.86 8.06
N LEU A 62 -12.21 18.67 8.48
CA LEU A 62 -11.69 19.28 9.70
C LEU A 62 -11.62 20.81 9.62
N PHE A 63 -11.20 21.38 8.48
CA PHE A 63 -11.20 22.82 8.27
C PHE A 63 -12.60 23.43 8.35
N GLU A 64 -13.60 22.76 7.77
CA GLU A 64 -14.99 23.22 7.87
C GLU A 64 -15.53 23.13 9.31
N LEU A 65 -15.22 22.04 10.04
CA LEU A 65 -15.60 21.90 11.45
C LEU A 65 -14.94 22.93 12.37
N LEU A 66 -13.68 23.26 12.11
CA LEU A 66 -12.92 24.25 12.85
C LEU A 66 -13.27 25.69 12.44
N GLN A 67 -14.22 25.89 11.51
CA GLN A 67 -14.52 27.19 10.89
C GLN A 67 -13.26 27.90 10.40
N ALA A 68 -12.33 27.14 9.83
CA ALA A 68 -11.08 27.67 9.32
C ALA A 68 -11.38 28.78 8.31
N ASN A 69 -10.60 29.87 8.40
CA ASN A 69 -10.82 31.01 7.53
C ASN A 69 -10.65 30.59 6.05
N GLN A 70 -11.78 30.56 5.33
CA GLN A 70 -11.91 30.19 3.92
C GLN A 70 -11.14 31.11 2.97
N GLN A 71 -10.61 32.23 3.47
CA GLN A 71 -9.74 33.12 2.70
C GLN A 71 -8.28 32.65 2.66
N ASN A 72 -7.92 31.59 3.40
CA ASN A 72 -6.58 31.01 3.31
C ASN A 72 -6.43 30.17 2.04
N VAL A 73 -5.35 30.43 1.29
CA VAL A 73 -5.00 29.72 0.05
C VAL A 73 -4.91 28.21 0.24
N LEU A 74 -4.44 27.74 1.41
CA LEU A 74 -4.36 26.33 1.74
C LEU A 74 -5.75 25.67 1.84
N VAL A 75 -6.72 26.36 2.43
CA VAL A 75 -8.10 25.85 2.57
C VAL A 75 -8.76 25.75 1.20
N ILE A 76 -8.63 26.79 0.36
CA ILE A 76 -9.16 26.82 -1.01
C ILE A 76 -8.55 25.70 -1.85
N PHE A 77 -7.24 25.46 -1.74
CA PHE A 77 -6.57 24.38 -2.46
C PHE A 77 -7.08 23.00 -2.04
N VAL A 78 -7.25 22.77 -0.73
CA VAL A 78 -7.78 21.51 -0.20
C VAL A 78 -9.25 21.32 -0.60
N ASP A 79 -10.04 22.39 -0.63
CA ASP A 79 -11.44 22.41 -1.08
C ASP A 79 -11.56 21.99 -2.56
N ASP A 80 -10.73 22.53 -3.45
CA ASP A 80 -10.71 22.14 -4.86
C ASP A 80 -10.33 20.66 -5.06
N LEU A 81 -9.30 20.19 -4.34
CA LEU A 81 -8.92 18.77 -4.38
C LEU A 81 -10.03 17.87 -3.81
N ALA A 82 -10.68 18.28 -2.72
CA ALA A 82 -11.77 17.54 -2.11
C ALA A 82 -12.98 17.43 -3.04
N ARG A 83 -13.36 18.51 -3.74
CA ARG A 83 -14.39 18.49 -4.78
C ARG A 83 -14.07 17.48 -5.88
N GLY A 84 -12.82 17.48 -6.37
CA GLY A 84 -12.38 16.52 -7.39
C GLY A 84 -12.38 15.07 -6.90
N LEU A 85 -12.01 14.83 -5.64
CA LEU A 85 -11.93 13.49 -5.04
C LEU A 85 -13.28 12.93 -4.58
N ALA A 86 -14.25 13.80 -4.26
CA ALA A 86 -15.59 13.43 -3.88
C ALA A 86 -16.41 12.92 -5.08
N LEU A 87 -15.99 13.23 -6.33
CA LEU A 87 -16.59 12.77 -7.60
C LEU A 87 -18.13 12.77 -7.57
N PHE A 88 -18.74 11.61 -7.31
CA PHE A 88 -20.20 11.37 -7.33
C PHE A 88 -20.88 11.52 -5.96
N PHE A 89 -20.11 11.64 -4.87
CA PHE A 89 -20.63 11.83 -3.51
C PHE A 89 -20.88 13.30 -3.19
N HIS A 90 -20.26 14.21 -3.95
CA HIS A 90 -20.59 15.63 -3.91
C HIS A 90 -22.06 15.80 -4.34
N ASP A 91 -22.88 16.34 -3.44
CA ASP A 91 -24.33 16.56 -3.60
C ASP A 91 -25.24 15.32 -3.59
N LEU A 92 -24.73 14.14 -3.21
CA LEU A 92 -25.59 12.96 -3.02
C LEU A 92 -26.55 13.15 -1.84
N PHE A 93 -26.09 13.86 -0.80
CA PHE A 93 -26.89 14.23 0.35
C PHE A 93 -26.98 15.75 0.46
N THR A 94 -28.19 16.30 0.47
CA THR A 94 -28.43 17.76 0.53
C THR A 94 -29.26 18.18 1.75
N PRO A 95 -28.88 17.82 2.99
CA PRO A 95 -29.59 18.22 4.20
C PRO A 95 -29.53 19.73 4.44
N ASP A 96 -30.60 20.31 5.00
CA ASP A 96 -30.75 21.77 5.20
C ASP A 96 -29.60 22.42 5.98
N TYR A 97 -28.97 21.69 6.90
CA TYR A 97 -27.82 22.18 7.66
C TYR A 97 -26.51 22.05 6.87
N ARG A 98 -25.85 23.19 6.63
CA ARG A 98 -24.62 23.30 5.83
C ARG A 98 -23.49 22.38 6.32
N TRP A 99 -23.20 22.36 7.63
CA TRP A 99 -22.14 21.52 8.20
C TRP A 99 -22.43 20.03 8.03
N LEU A 100 -23.70 19.64 8.11
CA LEU A 100 -24.14 18.26 8.00
C LEU A 100 -24.01 17.76 6.56
N ARG A 101 -24.29 18.62 5.58
CA ARG A 101 -24.10 18.35 4.14
C ARG A 101 -22.64 18.05 3.81
N ILE A 102 -21.73 18.85 4.36
CA ILE A 102 -20.30 18.69 4.15
C ILE A 102 -19.81 17.39 4.81
N LEU A 103 -20.20 17.17 6.06
CA LEU A 103 -19.82 15.96 6.80
C LEU A 103 -20.31 14.68 6.11
N LEU A 104 -21.56 14.66 5.63
CA LEU A 104 -22.08 13.49 4.92
C LEU A 104 -21.41 13.29 3.57
N ASN A 105 -21.31 14.31 2.73
CA ASN A 105 -20.77 14.11 1.37
C ASN A 105 -19.26 13.84 1.41
N TYR A 106 -18.49 14.72 2.04
CA TYR A 106 -17.03 14.64 2.05
C TYR A 106 -16.49 13.66 3.10
N GLY A 107 -17.16 13.55 4.25
CA GLY A 107 -16.79 12.56 5.27
C GLY A 107 -17.06 11.13 4.82
N LEU A 108 -18.19 10.87 4.15
CA LEU A 108 -18.45 9.56 3.56
C LEU A 108 -17.51 9.26 2.40
N ALA A 109 -17.15 10.26 1.58
CA ALA A 109 -16.11 10.10 0.56
C ALA A 109 -14.75 9.73 1.16
N ALA A 110 -14.37 10.33 2.31
CA ALA A 110 -13.12 9.97 3.01
C ALA A 110 -13.14 8.51 3.49
N LEU A 111 -14.26 8.08 4.09
CA LEU A 111 -14.46 6.69 4.51
C LEU A 111 -14.48 5.72 3.34
N PHE A 112 -15.08 6.12 2.21
CA PHE A 112 -15.09 5.35 0.97
C PHE A 112 -13.66 5.11 0.48
N TRP A 113 -12.82 6.14 0.40
CA TRP A 113 -11.42 5.98 0.01
C TRP A 113 -10.64 5.10 0.98
N LEU A 114 -10.81 5.25 2.31
CA LEU A 114 -10.21 4.33 3.28
C LEU A 114 -10.64 2.87 3.07
N GLY A 115 -11.92 2.65 2.77
CA GLY A 115 -12.49 1.34 2.45
C GLY A 115 -11.91 0.77 1.15
N VAL A 116 -11.89 1.55 0.08
CA VAL A 116 -11.34 1.17 -1.23
C VAL A 116 -9.86 0.79 -1.10
N GLY A 117 -9.06 1.56 -0.37
CA GLY A 117 -7.65 1.24 -0.15
C GLY A 117 -7.47 -0.09 0.59
N ARG A 118 -8.26 -0.31 1.64
CA ARG A 118 -8.27 -1.58 2.39
C ARG A 118 -8.69 -2.76 1.50
N VAL A 119 -9.72 -2.58 0.67
CA VAL A 119 -10.24 -3.60 -0.24
C VAL A 119 -9.21 -3.93 -1.32
N ILE A 120 -8.57 -2.94 -1.96
CA ILE A 120 -7.55 -3.20 -2.98
C ILE A 120 -6.35 -3.92 -2.37
N VAL A 121 -5.90 -3.49 -1.19
CA VAL A 121 -4.81 -4.16 -0.46
C VAL A 121 -5.20 -5.60 -0.08
N MET A 122 -6.46 -5.83 0.30
CA MET A 122 -6.99 -7.16 0.61
C MET A 122 -7.04 -8.04 -0.64
N ILE A 123 -7.50 -7.52 -1.78
CA ILE A 123 -7.52 -8.23 -3.06
C ILE A 123 -6.11 -8.59 -3.50
N ILE A 124 -5.15 -7.66 -3.43
CA ILE A 124 -3.75 -7.92 -3.78
C ILE A 124 -3.16 -9.02 -2.87
N ARG A 125 -3.50 -9.02 -1.58
CA ARG A 125 -3.07 -10.08 -0.64
C ARG A 125 -3.78 -11.41 -0.87
N SER A 126 -5.00 -11.40 -1.40
CA SER A 126 -5.80 -12.58 -1.68
C SER A 126 -5.29 -13.40 -2.87
N PHE A 127 -4.45 -12.82 -3.75
CA PHE A 127 -3.83 -13.55 -4.86
C PHE A 127 -2.57 -14.35 -4.44
N ARG A 128 -2.38 -14.59 -3.13
CA ARG A 128 -1.34 -15.46 -2.58
C ARG A 128 -1.88 -16.88 -2.38
#